data_AF-A0A0K2V3C1-F1
#
_entry.id   AF-A0A0K2V3C1-F1
#
_cell.length_a   1.000
_cell.length_b   1.000
_cell.length_c   1.000
_cell.angle_alpha   90.00
_cell.angle_beta   90.00
_cell.angle_gamma   90.00
#
_symmetry.space_group_name_H-M   'P 1'
#
loop_
_entity.id
_entity.type
_entity.pdbx_description
1 polymer ?
#
loop_
_entity_poly.entity_id
_entity_poly.type
_entity_poly.pdbx_seq_one_letter_code
_entity_poly.pdbx_strand_id
1 'polypeptide(L)'
;MWTQVNLFYISVQVIITHLTVVESSIGESTPSPQVFLREPVDQTARQGTHVTLPCRVNNKQGTLQWTRSGFGLGVERNLTGFDRYHMTGSDEE
;
A
#
# COMPACT_ATOMS: atom_id res chain seq x y z
N MET A 1 -32.90 -4.09 -13.18
CA MET A 1 -31.73 -3.24 -13.41
C MET A 1 -30.64 -3.73 -12.44
N TRP A 2 -29.82 -4.69 -12.86
CA TRP A 2 -28.79 -5.28 -11.99
C TRP A 2 -27.56 -4.37 -11.99
N THR A 3 -27.27 -3.70 -10.88
CA THR A 3 -25.99 -3.01 -10.72
C THR A 3 -24.90 -4.07 -10.59
N GLN A 4 -24.04 -4.20 -11.60
CA GLN A 4 -22.86 -5.05 -11.51
C GLN A 4 -21.96 -4.50 -10.40
N VAL A 5 -21.90 -5.23 -9.28
CA VAL A 5 -21.06 -4.90 -8.13
C VAL A 5 -19.85 -5.84 -8.19
N ASN A 6 -18.65 -5.27 -8.35
CA ASN A 6 -17.41 -6.06 -8.43
C ASN A 6 -16.71 -6.03 -7.07
N LEU A 7 -16.16 -7.17 -6.67
CA LEU A 7 -15.24 -7.27 -5.54
C LEU A 7 -13.84 -6.86 -6.04
N PHE A 8 -13.24 -5.86 -5.40
CA PHE A 8 -11.87 -5.44 -5.71
C PHE A 8 -10.93 -6.01 -4.65
N TYR A 9 -10.36 -7.19 -4.92
CA TYR A 9 -9.29 -7.72 -4.07
C TYR A 9 -7.95 -7.09 -4.47
N ILE A 10 -7.65 -5.95 -3.86
CA ILE A 10 -6.38 -5.25 -4.01
C ILE A 10 -5.76 -5.17 -2.63
N SER A 11 -4.57 -5.74 -2.46
CA SER A 11 -3.83 -5.75 -1.21
C SER A 11 -2.58 -4.89 -1.33
N VAL A 12 -2.12 -4.33 -0.22
CA VAL A 12 -0.89 -3.54 -0.18
C VAL A 12 0.22 -4.38 0.46
N GLN A 13 1.42 -4.30 -0.10
CA GLN A 13 2.60 -4.98 0.41
C GLN A 13 3.72 -3.95 0.60
N VAL A 14 4.48 -4.06 1.68
CA VAL A 14 5.71 -3.30 1.85
C VAL A 14 6.88 -4.21 1.50
N ILE A 15 7.60 -3.86 0.44
CA ILE A 15 8.77 -4.62 0.00
C ILE A 15 9.99 -3.98 0.64
N ILE A 16 10.64 -4.72 1.55
CA ILE A 16 11.94 -4.36 2.09
C ILE A 16 12.97 -4.84 1.07
N THR A 17 13.51 -3.91 0.27
CA THR A 17 14.46 -4.24 -0.80
C THR A 17 15.86 -4.56 -0.28
N HIS A 18 16.21 -4.18 0.96
CA HIS A 18 17.46 -4.52 1.63
C HIS A 18 17.24 -4.79 3.13
N LEU A 19 17.55 -6.01 3.58
CA LEU A 19 17.61 -6.36 4.99
C LEU A 19 19.06 -6.16 5.49
N THR A 20 19.40 -4.97 5.97
CA THR A 20 20.67 -4.76 6.70
C THR A 20 20.41 -4.92 8.19
N VAL A 21 20.84 -6.04 8.78
CA VAL A 21 20.90 -6.18 10.24
C VAL A 21 22.09 -5.34 10.71
N VAL A 22 21.81 -4.16 11.29
CA VAL A 22 22.85 -3.37 11.96
C VAL A 22 23.00 -3.88 13.39
N GLU A 23 24.16 -4.47 13.71
CA GLU A 23 24.54 -4.77 15.09
C GLU A 23 25.10 -3.49 15.71
N SER A 24 24.32 -2.81 16.57
CA SER A 24 24.75 -1.56 17.20
C SER A 24 25.13 -1.77 18.66
N SER A 25 26.36 -1.38 18.99
CA SER A 25 26.79 -1.14 20.36
C SER A 25 26.55 0.33 20.72
N ILE A 26 26.02 0.54 21.93
CA ILE A 26 25.89 1.79 22.68
C ILE A 26 24.88 2.83 22.13
N GLY A 27 23.72 2.92 22.80
CA GLY A 27 23.09 4.20 23.13
C GLY A 27 22.25 4.92 22.07
N GLU A 28 21.61 4.22 21.15
CA GLU A 28 20.82 4.84 20.08
C GLU A 28 19.34 4.45 20.18
N SER A 29 18.44 5.42 20.06
CA SER A 29 16.99 5.19 20.04
C SER A 29 16.67 4.23 18.89
N THR A 30 16.31 2.98 19.21
CA THR A 30 15.94 2.00 18.19
C THR A 30 14.82 2.58 17.32
N PRO A 31 15.01 2.74 16.00
CA PRO A 31 13.96 3.24 15.14
C PRO A 31 12.76 2.29 15.25
N SER A 32 11.59 2.86 15.51
CA SER A 32 10.37 2.06 15.70
C SER A 32 10.07 1.25 14.43
N PRO A 33 9.59 0.00 14.57
CA PRO A 33 9.32 -0.84 13.42
C PRO A 33 8.22 -0.23 12.54
N GLN A 34 8.30 -0.52 11.24
CA GLN A 34 7.23 -0.19 10.31
C GLN A 34 5.98 -1.02 10.65
N VAL A 35 4.82 -0.38 10.70
CA VAL A 35 3.56 -1.05 11.02
C VAL A 35 2.41 -0.47 10.19
N PHE A 36 1.48 -1.31 9.77
CA PHE A 36 0.22 -0.82 9.22
C PHE A 36 -0.63 -0.24 10.35
N LEU A 37 -0.96 1.05 10.26
CA LEU A 37 -1.98 1.67 11.11
C LEU A 37 -3.38 1.45 10.54
N ARG A 38 -3.48 1.29 9.22
CA ARG A 38 -4.73 0.96 8.55
C ARG A 38 -4.45 0.10 7.33
N GLU A 39 -5.05 -1.07 7.32
CA GLU A 39 -5.02 -2.00 6.20
C GLU A 39 -6.25 -1.81 5.29
N PRO A 40 -6.09 -2.02 3.97
CA PRO A 40 -7.22 -2.02 3.05
C PRO A 40 -8.14 -3.20 3.36
N VAL A 41 -9.44 -2.94 3.35
CA VAL A 41 -10.49 -3.96 3.50
C VAL A 41 -11.20 -4.18 2.17
N ASP A 42 -11.76 -5.36 1.99
CA ASP A 42 -12.56 -5.67 0.80
C ASP A 42 -13.74 -4.69 0.67
N GLN A 43 -13.87 -4.12 -0.52
CA GLN A 43 -14.96 -3.20 -0.84
C GLN A 43 -15.69 -3.68 -2.10
N THR A 44 -17.01 -3.53 -2.07
CA THR A 44 -17.90 -3.82 -3.20
C THR A 44 -18.42 -2.49 -3.74
N ALA A 45 -18.17 -2.23 -5.02
CA ALA A 45 -18.59 -0.98 -5.63
C ALA A 45 -19.28 -1.21 -6.99
N ARG A 46 -20.16 -0.28 -7.35
CA ARG A 46 -20.89 -0.31 -8.61
C ARG A 46 -19.94 -0.02 -9.77
N GLN A 47 -20.15 -0.65 -10.91
CA GLN A 47 -19.40 -0.31 -12.12
C GLN A 47 -19.50 1.19 -12.44
N GLY A 48 -18.34 1.80 -12.72
CA GLY A 48 -18.22 3.23 -13.06
C GLY A 48 -18.00 4.16 -11.86
N THR A 49 -18.09 3.67 -10.62
CA THR A 49 -17.77 4.50 -9.45
C THR A 49 -16.28 4.49 -9.15
N HIS A 50 -15.77 5.62 -8.65
CA HIS A 50 -14.42 5.72 -8.11
C HIS A 50 -14.38 5.13 -6.69
N VAL A 51 -13.33 4.37 -6.38
CA VAL A 51 -13.12 3.72 -5.09
C VAL A 51 -11.71 4.02 -4.61
N THR A 52 -11.58 4.35 -3.34
CA THR A 52 -10.29 4.56 -2.68
C THR A 52 -10.14 3.54 -1.57
N LEU A 53 -9.12 2.69 -1.66
CA LEU A 53 -8.78 1.75 -0.62
C LEU A 53 -7.83 2.43 0.37
N PRO A 54 -8.21 2.57 1.65
CA PRO A 54 -7.38 3.27 2.62
C PRO A 54 -6.19 2.39 3.01
N CYS A 55 -5.02 3.00 3.08
CA CYS A 55 -3.81 2.39 3.61
C CYS A 55 -3.03 3.44 4.39
N ARG A 56 -2.53 3.08 5.57
CA ARG A 56 -1.62 3.94 6.34
C ARG A 56 -0.55 3.10 7.00
N VAL A 57 0.70 3.53 6.87
CA VAL A 57 1.88 2.87 7.43
C VAL A 57 2.59 3.87 8.34
N ASN A 58 2.86 3.47 9.59
CA ASN A 58 3.73 4.23 10.48
C ASN A 58 5.19 3.77 10.31
N ASN A 59 6.13 4.68 10.51
CA ASN A 59 7.57 4.41 10.37
C ASN A 59 7.90 3.68 9.06
N LYS A 60 7.35 4.13 7.93
CA LYS A 60 7.58 3.52 6.61
C LYS A 60 9.09 3.56 6.29
N GLN A 61 9.75 2.39 6.30
CA GLN A 61 11.18 2.28 5.98
C GLN A 61 11.42 1.74 4.56
N GLY A 62 10.47 0.98 4.01
CA GLY A 62 10.54 0.38 2.68
C GLY A 62 9.63 1.03 1.63
N THR A 63 9.56 0.38 0.47
CA THR A 63 8.70 0.80 -0.63
C THR A 63 7.32 0.16 -0.51
N LEU A 64 6.27 0.95 -0.69
CA LEU A 64 4.89 0.49 -0.69
C LEU A 64 4.48 0.11 -2.12
N GLN A 65 3.88 -1.07 -2.27
CA GLN A 65 3.39 -1.58 -3.55
C GLN A 65 1.96 -2.10 -3.38
N TRP A 66 1.04 -1.65 -4.24
CA TRP A 66 -0.26 -2.28 -4.37
C TRP A 66 -0.17 -3.52 -5.24
N THR A 67 -0.93 -4.54 -4.90
CA THR A 67 -1.08 -5.76 -5.68
C THR A 67 -2.55 -6.02 -5.94
N ARG A 68 -2.87 -6.53 -7.12
CA ARG A 68 -4.22 -6.98 -7.47
C ARG A 68 -4.16 -8.45 -7.80
N SER A 69 -4.90 -9.27 -7.06
CA SER A 69 -4.86 -10.73 -7.23
C SER A 69 -3.45 -11.33 -7.22
N GLY A 70 -2.55 -10.77 -6.40
CA GLY A 70 -1.14 -11.20 -6.30
C GLY A 70 -0.19 -10.59 -7.33
N PHE A 71 -0.68 -9.77 -8.28
CA PHE A 71 0.15 -9.07 -9.26
C PHE A 71 0.51 -7.66 -8.77
N GLY A 72 1.79 -7.31 -8.71
CA GLY A 72 2.25 -5.97 -8.30
C GLY A 72 1.96 -4.89 -9.35
N LEU A 73 1.29 -3.81 -8.96
CA LEU A 73 0.92 -2.70 -9.86
C LEU A 73 2.07 -1.71 -10.07
N GLY A 74 3.14 -1.82 -9.29
CA GLY A 74 4.28 -0.92 -9.28
C GLY A 74 4.40 -0.11 -7.98
N VAL A 75 5.49 0.63 -7.89
CA VAL A 75 5.89 1.38 -6.69
C VAL A 75 5.70 2.90 -6.84
N GLU A 76 5.52 3.38 -8.07
CA GLU A 76 5.29 4.79 -8.36
C GLU A 76 3.83 5.16 -8.16
N ARG A 77 3.58 6.37 -7.66
CA ARG A 77 2.23 6.84 -7.33
C ARG A 77 1.28 6.92 -8.52
N ASN A 78 1.81 7.12 -9.73
CA ASN A 78 1.04 7.17 -10.96
C ASN A 78 0.64 5.77 -11.48
N LEU A 79 1.23 4.69 -10.96
CA LEU A 79 1.08 3.32 -11.45
C LEU A 79 1.11 3.23 -12.99
N THR A 80 2.17 3.77 -13.61
CA THR A 80 2.33 3.81 -15.07
C THR A 80 2.02 2.46 -15.73
N GLY A 81 1.11 2.47 -16.71
CA GLY A 81 0.58 1.25 -17.35
C GLY A 81 -0.79 0.80 -16.80
N PHE A 82 -1.28 1.44 -15.72
CA PHE A 82 -2.60 1.21 -15.14
C PHE A 82 -3.41 2.50 -15.04
N ASP A 83 -3.91 3.03 -16.16
CA ASP A 83 -4.59 4.34 -16.28
C ASP A 83 -5.77 4.59 -15.31
N ARG A 84 -6.33 3.54 -14.72
CA ARG A 84 -7.45 3.62 -13.77
C ARG A 84 -7.02 3.55 -12.30
N TYR A 85 -5.74 3.37 -12.01
CA TYR A 85 -5.19 3.23 -10.67
C TYR A 85 -4.15 4.32 -10.42
N HIS A 86 -4.19 4.91 -9.23
CA HIS A 86 -3.17 5.83 -8.76
C HIS A 86 -3.15 5.80 -7.22
N MET A 87 -2.00 6.12 -6.64
CA MET A 87 -1.83 6.23 -5.19
C MET A 87 -1.94 7.69 -4.75
N THR A 88 -3.01 8.00 -4.02
CA THR A 88 -3.24 9.31 -3.38
C THR A 88 -2.72 9.36 -1.96
N GLY A 89 -2.41 10.56 -1.44
CA GLY A 89 -1.90 10.80 -0.07
C GLY A 89 -0.48 11.37 -0.07
N SER A 90 0.13 11.59 1.09
CA SER A 90 1.53 11.99 1.26
C SER A 90 2.35 10.87 1.91
N ASP A 91 3.68 10.94 1.76
CA ASP A 91 4.61 10.10 2.54
C ASP A 91 4.96 10.81 3.87
N GLU A 92 4.72 12.12 3.95
CA GLU A 92 4.87 12.90 5.17
C GLU A 92 3.62 12.83 6.04
N GLU A 93 3.83 12.45 7.30
CA GLU A 93 3.05 12.88 8.45
C GLU A 93 3.98 13.25 9.60
#